data_AF-A0A8J9RYT2-F1
#
_entry.id   AF-A0A8J9RYT2-F1
#
_cell.length_a   1.000
_cell.length_b   1.000
_cell.length_c   1.000
_cell.angle_alpha   90.00
_cell.angle_beta   90.00
_cell.angle_gamma   90.00
#
_symmetry.space_group_name_H-M   'P 1'
#
loop_
_entity.id
_entity.type
_entity.pdbx_description
1 polymer ?
#
loop_
_entity_poly.entity_id
_entity_poly.type
_entity_poly.pdbx_seq_one_letter_code
_entity_poly.pdbx_strand_id
1 'polypeptide(L)'
;MHWAFWTQLAALCTVNILDFASSQNLYFNGRFPQQKSNQPAFPVRLAWASSSVYVPFQGSGSVTVSLSSTSATGSSQIELRIDSKLVESATVNSTSPLTVSVPILGSGSHLLVVTKITEALFGEATLNNVHLDGPSFEDRGKALSNRRMEIIGGSVVNGFGNLGQSLGCDPIFRSEDSVLAFGPLAANHFGARFSQIAWAGAGVWPWNSGKGTPTIPQLYNRTFPLEAASTWDFASFVPQVVVVDAGGHDFNSGSAAPGWADAYRAFLQQIRSNAPEADVIVMGLPDNVLAGFKSSAARQYFFGNVTAVLADLRDAGFERLHRLAVPSSVMTNGFGCLGHPSTDTHAAIAEFLQDFIGNLTGWTPVSAQGSSAFIFNN
;
A
#
# COMPACT_ATOMS: atom_id res chain seq x y z
N MET A 1 -0.29 -78.63 -10.18
CA MET A 1 -1.46 -78.15 -9.42
C MET A 1 -1.09 -76.82 -8.79
N HIS A 2 -1.88 -75.79 -9.09
CA HIS A 2 -1.55 -74.38 -9.01
C HIS A 2 -1.38 -73.83 -7.59
N TRP A 3 -0.36 -72.98 -7.42
CA TRP A 3 -0.19 -72.08 -6.28
C TRP A 3 -0.97 -70.78 -6.55
N ALA A 4 -1.80 -70.38 -5.59
CA ALA A 4 -2.62 -69.18 -5.65
C ALA A 4 -1.78 -67.94 -5.32
N PHE A 5 -1.76 -66.97 -6.23
CA PHE A 5 -1.24 -65.62 -5.97
C PHE A 5 -2.40 -64.72 -5.49
N TRP A 6 -2.24 -64.18 -4.28
CA TRP A 6 -3.04 -63.07 -3.79
C TRP A 6 -2.58 -61.78 -4.48
N THR A 7 -3.50 -61.09 -5.15
CA THR A 7 -3.28 -59.71 -5.62
C THR A 7 -3.93 -58.77 -4.62
N GLN A 8 -3.10 -58.10 -3.81
CA GLN A 8 -3.51 -56.91 -3.07
C GLN A 8 -3.68 -55.76 -4.07
N LEU A 9 -4.91 -55.29 -4.24
CA LEU A 9 -5.20 -54.00 -4.84
C LEU A 9 -4.72 -52.91 -3.86
N ALA A 10 -3.54 -52.36 -4.12
CA ALA A 10 -3.15 -51.08 -3.55
C ALA A 10 -4.06 -50.01 -4.17
N ALA A 11 -4.94 -49.43 -3.35
CA ALA A 11 -5.64 -48.22 -3.69
C ALA A 11 -4.59 -47.12 -3.92
N LEU A 12 -4.37 -46.78 -5.18
CA LEU A 12 -3.67 -45.55 -5.56
C LEU A 12 -4.52 -44.39 -5.03
N CYS A 13 -4.15 -43.85 -3.87
CA CYS A 13 -4.50 -42.48 -3.54
C CYS A 13 -3.91 -41.60 -4.64
N THR A 14 -4.73 -41.26 -5.63
CA THR A 14 -4.50 -40.10 -6.47
C THR A 14 -4.58 -38.89 -5.56
N VAL A 15 -3.44 -38.50 -4.99
CA VAL A 15 -3.24 -37.13 -4.53
C VAL A 15 -3.45 -36.29 -5.78
N ASN A 16 -4.61 -35.63 -5.87
CA ASN A 16 -4.89 -34.72 -6.97
C ASN A 16 -3.80 -33.65 -6.95
N ILE A 17 -2.95 -33.69 -7.97
CA ILE A 17 -1.86 -32.78 -8.18
C ILE A 17 -2.46 -31.41 -8.54
N LEU A 18 -2.43 -30.53 -7.54
CA LEU A 18 -2.18 -29.09 -7.64
C LEU A 18 -3.15 -28.25 -8.49
N ASP A 19 -4.21 -27.75 -7.84
CA ASP A 19 -4.87 -26.52 -8.29
C ASP A 19 -3.90 -25.35 -8.05
N PHE A 20 -3.12 -24.99 -9.07
CA PHE A 20 -2.31 -23.77 -9.06
C PHE A 20 -3.16 -22.62 -9.59
N ALA A 21 -3.17 -21.49 -8.88
CA ALA A 21 -3.70 -20.26 -9.44
C ALA A 21 -2.90 -19.87 -10.68
N SER A 22 -3.61 -19.59 -11.78
CA SER A 22 -3.02 -18.81 -12.87
C SER A 22 -3.01 -17.33 -12.49
N SER A 23 -2.10 -16.54 -13.06
CA SER A 23 -2.08 -15.08 -12.82
C SER A 23 -3.36 -14.38 -13.28
N GLN A 24 -4.20 -15.05 -14.07
CA GLN A 24 -5.50 -14.56 -14.52
C GLN A 24 -6.57 -14.60 -13.42
N ASN A 25 -6.36 -15.42 -12.38
CA ASN A 25 -7.29 -15.58 -11.26
C ASN A 25 -6.97 -14.64 -10.08
N LEU A 26 -5.90 -13.83 -10.19
CA LEU A 26 -5.44 -12.95 -9.12
C LEU A 26 -5.56 -11.48 -9.51
N TYR A 27 -5.86 -10.64 -8.53
CA TYR A 27 -5.82 -9.19 -8.68
C TYR A 27 -4.84 -8.56 -7.70
N PHE A 28 -4.24 -7.46 -8.12
CA PHE A 28 -3.14 -6.84 -7.41
C PHE A 28 -3.42 -5.36 -7.17
N ASN A 29 -3.21 -4.92 -5.94
CA ASN A 29 -3.23 -3.51 -5.55
C ASN A 29 -1.85 -3.14 -4.96
N GLY A 30 -1.20 -2.11 -5.51
CA GLY A 30 0.19 -1.79 -5.24
C GLY A 30 1.11 -2.00 -6.45
N ARG A 31 2.43 -1.91 -6.22
CA ARG A 31 3.45 -2.10 -7.26
C ARG A 31 3.90 -3.55 -7.31
N PHE A 32 3.52 -4.24 -8.38
CA PHE A 32 3.98 -5.58 -8.71
C PHE A 32 4.56 -5.60 -10.13
N PRO A 33 5.63 -6.38 -10.39
CA PRO A 33 6.09 -6.59 -11.76
C PRO A 33 4.94 -7.06 -12.65
N GLN A 34 4.92 -6.61 -13.90
CA GLN A 34 3.89 -7.02 -14.85
C GLN A 34 3.89 -8.54 -15.01
N GLN A 35 2.78 -9.16 -14.60
CA GLN A 35 2.60 -10.60 -14.72
C GLN A 35 2.22 -10.95 -16.16
N LYS A 36 2.98 -11.85 -16.79
CA LYS A 36 2.62 -12.40 -18.11
C LYS A 36 1.55 -13.47 -17.92
N SER A 37 0.58 -13.55 -18.83
CA SER A 37 -0.61 -14.43 -18.73
C SER A 37 -0.30 -15.93 -18.63
N ASN A 38 0.94 -16.33 -18.93
CA ASN A 38 1.39 -17.72 -18.98
C ASN A 38 2.47 -18.03 -17.92
N GLN A 39 2.65 -17.16 -16.92
CA GLN A 39 3.56 -17.39 -15.80
C GLN A 39 2.78 -17.91 -14.59
N PRO A 40 3.38 -18.76 -13.74
CA PRO A 40 2.77 -19.17 -12.49
C PRO A 40 2.48 -17.94 -11.64
N ALA A 41 1.32 -17.93 -10.98
CA ALA A 41 0.88 -16.77 -10.21
C ALA A 41 1.73 -16.52 -8.96
N PHE A 42 2.45 -17.55 -8.47
CA PHE A 42 3.26 -17.53 -7.28
C PHE A 42 4.70 -17.99 -7.57
N PRO A 43 5.71 -17.57 -6.78
CA PRO A 43 5.60 -16.69 -5.61
C PRO A 43 5.36 -15.21 -6.00
N VAL A 44 4.68 -14.46 -5.13
CA VAL A 44 4.46 -13.01 -5.26
C VAL A 44 5.13 -12.27 -4.12
N ARG A 45 5.90 -11.23 -4.42
CA ARG A 45 6.53 -10.38 -3.41
C ARG A 45 5.65 -9.18 -3.06
N LEU A 46 5.36 -9.04 -1.78
CA LEU A 46 4.63 -7.94 -1.15
C LEU A 46 5.66 -6.99 -0.55
N ALA A 47 5.88 -5.86 -1.21
CA ALA A 47 7.03 -5.01 -0.95
C ALA A 47 6.65 -3.74 -0.18
N TRP A 48 5.85 -2.88 -0.82
CA TRP A 48 5.33 -1.66 -0.22
C TRP A 48 4.23 -1.95 0.79
N ALA A 49 4.03 -1.04 1.75
CA ALA A 49 2.85 -1.04 2.60
C ALA A 49 1.56 -1.04 1.76
N SER A 50 0.51 -1.68 2.27
CA SER A 50 -0.78 -1.88 1.60
C SER A 50 -0.71 -2.59 0.24
N SER A 51 0.40 -3.27 -0.08
CA SER A 51 0.42 -4.19 -1.22
C SER A 51 -0.50 -5.36 -0.92
N SER A 52 -1.43 -5.64 -1.82
CA SER A 52 -2.48 -6.64 -1.62
C SER A 52 -2.66 -7.55 -2.82
N VAL A 53 -2.85 -8.84 -2.54
CA VAL A 53 -3.24 -9.86 -3.52
C VAL A 53 -4.66 -10.32 -3.21
N TYR A 54 -5.54 -10.22 -4.19
CA TYR A 54 -6.94 -10.59 -4.12
C TYR A 54 -7.11 -11.90 -4.86
N VAL A 55 -7.70 -12.87 -4.17
CA VAL A 55 -7.83 -14.26 -4.61
C VAL A 55 -9.30 -14.64 -4.50
N PRO A 56 -10.09 -14.49 -5.56
CA PRO A 56 -11.45 -15.02 -5.58
C PRO A 56 -11.46 -16.53 -5.67
N PHE A 57 -12.39 -17.15 -4.96
CA PHE A 57 -12.60 -18.58 -4.99
C PHE A 57 -14.06 -18.92 -4.72
N GLN A 58 -14.49 -20.12 -5.11
CA GLN A 58 -15.86 -20.59 -4.91
C GLN A 58 -15.87 -21.97 -4.24
N GLY A 59 -16.74 -22.13 -3.24
CA GLY A 59 -16.98 -23.39 -2.52
C GLY A 59 -16.66 -23.33 -1.04
N SER A 60 -16.85 -24.46 -0.36
CA SER A 60 -16.56 -24.66 1.07
C SER A 60 -15.38 -25.61 1.27
N GLY A 61 -14.71 -25.55 2.41
CA GLY A 61 -13.55 -26.39 2.72
C GLY A 61 -12.50 -25.62 3.51
N SER A 62 -11.29 -25.50 3.01
CA SER A 62 -10.26 -24.65 3.61
C SER A 62 -9.41 -23.90 2.58
N VAL A 63 -8.84 -22.77 3.03
CA VAL A 63 -7.83 -22.01 2.29
C VAL A 63 -6.56 -21.98 3.11
N THR A 64 -5.46 -22.38 2.49
CA THR A 64 -4.14 -22.41 3.12
C THR A 64 -3.19 -21.46 2.41
N VAL A 65 -2.64 -20.51 3.15
CA VAL A 65 -1.73 -19.47 2.67
C VAL A 65 -0.32 -19.75 3.18
N SER A 66 0.67 -19.72 2.30
CA SER A 66 2.09 -19.88 2.65
C SER A 66 2.85 -18.56 2.46
N LEU A 67 3.50 -18.07 3.51
CA LEU A 67 4.20 -16.78 3.56
C LEU A 67 5.63 -16.94 4.04
N SER A 68 6.57 -16.14 3.54
CA SER A 68 7.93 -16.05 4.08
C SER A 68 8.47 -14.63 3.96
N SER A 69 9.48 -14.31 4.75
CA SER A 69 10.22 -13.04 4.62
C SER A 69 11.25 -13.17 3.50
N THR A 70 11.57 -12.07 2.81
CA THR A 70 12.67 -12.04 1.84
C THR A 70 14.05 -12.01 2.51
N SER A 71 14.09 -11.80 3.84
CA SER A 71 15.32 -11.68 4.65
C SER A 71 15.14 -12.32 6.02
N ALA A 72 16.22 -12.83 6.60
CA ALA A 72 16.24 -13.36 7.97
C ALA A 72 16.05 -12.28 9.06
N THR A 73 16.19 -11.00 8.71
CA THR A 73 16.08 -9.87 9.67
C THR A 73 14.85 -9.00 9.42
N GLY A 74 14.16 -9.18 8.30
CA GLY A 74 12.96 -8.42 7.96
C GLY A 74 11.74 -8.98 8.68
N SER A 75 10.91 -8.10 9.25
CA SER A 75 9.62 -8.41 9.88
C SER A 75 8.49 -7.65 9.18
N SER A 76 7.57 -8.38 8.56
CA SER A 76 6.36 -7.79 7.95
C SER A 76 5.10 -8.26 8.68
N GLN A 77 4.18 -7.36 8.97
CA GLN A 77 2.82 -7.73 9.37
C GLN A 77 1.98 -7.97 8.12
N ILE A 78 1.31 -9.12 8.05
CA ILE A 78 0.40 -9.52 6.97
C ILE A 78 -0.99 -9.78 7.55
N GLU A 79 -2.02 -9.17 6.98
CA GLU A 79 -3.41 -9.52 7.26
C GLU A 79 -3.98 -10.43 6.18
N LEU A 80 -4.75 -11.44 6.61
CA LEU A 80 -5.61 -12.24 5.76
C LEU A 80 -7.06 -11.89 6.05
N ARG A 81 -7.80 -11.47 5.02
CA ARG A 81 -9.23 -11.20 5.11
C ARG A 81 -10.00 -12.11 4.18
N ILE A 82 -11.12 -12.66 4.65
CA ILE A 82 -12.07 -13.39 3.81
C ILE A 82 -13.41 -12.69 3.91
N ASP A 83 -13.94 -12.26 2.77
CA ASP A 83 -15.19 -11.48 2.68
C ASP A 83 -15.19 -10.28 3.63
N SER A 84 -14.10 -9.50 3.57
CA SER A 84 -13.80 -8.32 4.40
C SER A 84 -13.61 -8.60 5.90
N LYS A 85 -13.77 -9.84 6.37
CA LYS A 85 -13.51 -10.22 7.77
C LYS A 85 -12.05 -10.60 7.94
N LEU A 86 -11.38 -9.96 8.91
CA LEU A 86 -10.05 -10.37 9.35
C LEU A 86 -10.12 -11.79 9.92
N VAL A 87 -9.40 -12.72 9.30
CA VAL A 87 -9.30 -14.12 9.74
C VAL A 87 -7.94 -14.44 10.34
N GLU A 88 -6.89 -13.70 9.99
CA GLU A 88 -5.55 -13.86 10.56
C GLU A 88 -4.74 -12.55 10.45
N SER A 89 -3.86 -12.31 11.43
CA SER A 89 -2.82 -11.27 11.40
C SER A 89 -1.48 -11.87 11.80
N ALA A 90 -0.61 -12.12 10.81
CA ALA A 90 0.64 -12.85 11.00
C ALA A 90 1.88 -11.94 10.93
N THR A 91 2.83 -12.17 11.83
CA THR A 91 4.21 -11.64 11.70
C THR A 91 5.03 -12.59 10.84
N VAL A 92 5.46 -12.11 9.67
CA VAL A 92 6.34 -12.82 8.75
C VAL A 92 7.77 -12.31 8.94
N ASN A 93 8.59 -13.06 9.66
CA ASN A 93 9.95 -12.64 10.06
C ASN A 93 11.04 -13.70 9.83
N SER A 94 10.73 -14.74 9.05
CA SER A 94 11.64 -15.85 8.73
C SER A 94 11.59 -16.15 7.25
N THR A 95 12.72 -16.55 6.67
CA THR A 95 12.77 -17.06 5.29
C THR A 95 12.15 -18.45 5.16
N SER A 96 12.00 -19.18 6.27
CA SER A 96 11.23 -20.42 6.31
C SER A 96 9.72 -20.13 6.19
N PRO A 97 8.97 -20.88 5.36
CA PRO A 97 7.55 -20.62 5.17
C PRO A 97 6.71 -20.80 6.44
N LEU A 98 5.95 -19.77 6.80
CA LEU A 98 4.79 -19.82 7.69
C LEU A 98 3.57 -20.26 6.88
N THR A 99 2.80 -21.21 7.40
CA THR A 99 1.56 -21.67 6.76
C THR A 99 0.38 -21.37 7.67
N VAL A 100 -0.63 -20.69 7.12
CA VAL A 100 -1.90 -20.36 7.80
C VAL A 100 -3.02 -21.07 7.07
N SER A 101 -3.84 -21.85 7.78
CA SER A 101 -5.01 -22.53 7.21
C SER A 101 -6.29 -21.99 7.85
N VAL A 102 -7.27 -21.63 7.02
CA VAL A 102 -8.54 -21.01 7.44
C VAL A 102 -9.70 -21.84 6.89
N PRO A 103 -10.65 -22.29 7.74
CA PRO A 103 -11.83 -23.02 7.28
C PRO A 103 -12.83 -22.08 6.59
N ILE A 104 -13.49 -22.60 5.54
CA ILE A 104 -14.55 -21.93 4.77
C ILE A 104 -15.86 -22.68 4.98
N LEU A 105 -16.78 -22.04 5.70
CA LEU A 105 -18.01 -22.68 6.17
C LEU A 105 -19.19 -22.58 5.17
N GLY A 106 -19.18 -21.59 4.28
CA GLY A 106 -20.24 -21.36 3.30
C GLY A 106 -19.92 -22.01 1.96
N SER A 107 -20.96 -22.49 1.24
CA SER A 107 -20.84 -22.74 -0.19
C SER A 107 -21.20 -21.44 -0.93
N GLY A 108 -20.31 -20.95 -1.77
CA GLY A 108 -20.52 -19.67 -2.43
C GLY A 108 -19.22 -19.06 -2.95
N SER A 109 -19.33 -17.88 -3.56
CA SER A 109 -18.18 -17.08 -3.96
C SER A 109 -17.63 -16.34 -2.74
N HIS A 110 -16.32 -16.37 -2.61
CA HIS A 110 -15.55 -15.78 -1.53
C HIS A 110 -14.38 -14.99 -2.09
N LEU A 111 -13.85 -14.07 -1.29
CA LEU A 111 -12.67 -13.30 -1.63
C LEU A 111 -11.65 -13.34 -0.50
N LEU A 112 -10.51 -13.99 -0.72
CA LEU A 112 -9.34 -13.86 0.14
C LEU A 112 -8.56 -12.61 -0.29
N VAL A 113 -8.19 -11.77 0.68
CA VAL A 113 -7.26 -10.65 0.50
C VAL A 113 -6.06 -10.87 1.41
N VAL A 114 -4.88 -10.94 0.81
CA VAL A 114 -3.58 -11.01 1.51
C VAL A 114 -2.92 -9.65 1.41
N THR A 115 -2.81 -8.93 2.52
CA THR A 115 -2.29 -7.54 2.53
C THR A 115 -1.07 -7.42 3.41
N LYS A 116 -0.02 -6.77 2.90
CA LYS A 116 1.12 -6.33 3.71
C LYS A 116 0.78 -5.02 4.40
N ILE A 117 0.77 -5.05 5.74
CA ILE A 117 0.38 -3.92 6.58
C ILE A 117 1.55 -2.97 6.80
N THR A 118 2.72 -3.50 7.14
CA THR A 118 3.88 -2.69 7.49
C THR A 118 4.62 -2.15 6.27
N GLU A 119 5.34 -1.05 6.42
CA GLU A 119 6.17 -0.45 5.39
C GLU A 119 7.39 -1.30 5.03
N ALA A 120 8.07 -0.91 3.95
CA ALA A 120 9.22 -1.64 3.44
C ALA A 120 10.45 -1.58 4.34
N LEU A 121 10.58 -0.53 5.16
CA LEU A 121 11.68 -0.37 6.12
C LEU A 121 11.79 -1.56 7.08
N PHE A 122 10.65 -2.17 7.45
CA PHE A 122 10.64 -3.31 8.36
C PHE A 122 10.93 -4.63 7.65
N GLY A 123 10.84 -4.69 6.34
CA GLY A 123 11.09 -5.89 5.53
C GLY A 123 10.06 -6.05 4.41
N GLU A 124 10.29 -7.07 3.59
CA GLU A 124 9.39 -7.47 2.52
C GLU A 124 8.98 -8.93 2.71
N ALA A 125 7.79 -9.28 2.24
CA ALA A 125 7.24 -10.62 2.37
C ALA A 125 7.01 -11.25 1.00
N THR A 126 6.95 -12.57 0.98
CA THR A 126 6.62 -13.38 -0.19
C THR A 126 5.40 -14.21 0.14
N LEU A 127 4.34 -14.06 -0.67
CA LEU A 127 3.26 -15.01 -0.76
C LEU A 127 3.73 -16.17 -1.65
N ASN A 128 4.15 -17.26 -1.00
CA ASN A 128 4.73 -18.42 -1.65
C ASN A 128 3.70 -19.24 -2.41
N ASN A 129 2.50 -19.40 -1.81
CA ASN A 129 1.40 -20.13 -2.43
C ASN A 129 0.06 -19.84 -1.74
N VAL A 130 -1.03 -20.06 -2.45
CA VAL A 130 -2.39 -20.21 -1.90
C VAL A 130 -2.93 -21.56 -2.38
N HIS A 131 -3.35 -22.40 -1.44
CA HIS A 131 -3.92 -23.71 -1.70
C HIS A 131 -5.38 -23.75 -1.24
N LEU A 132 -6.26 -24.21 -2.11
CA LEU A 132 -7.67 -24.43 -1.81
C LEU A 132 -7.91 -25.94 -1.67
N ASP A 133 -8.50 -26.37 -0.56
CA ASP A 133 -8.91 -27.75 -0.32
C ASP A 133 -10.42 -27.81 -0.18
N GLY A 134 -11.09 -28.25 -1.24
CA GLY A 134 -12.55 -28.21 -1.41
C GLY A 134 -13.00 -27.10 -2.37
N PRO A 135 -12.71 -25.81 -2.12
CA PRO A 135 -13.00 -24.73 -3.05
C PRO A 135 -12.13 -24.77 -4.31
N SER A 136 -12.51 -23.96 -5.31
CA SER A 136 -11.75 -23.75 -6.55
C SER A 136 -11.57 -22.26 -6.82
N PHE A 137 -10.50 -21.88 -7.51
CA PHE A 137 -10.28 -20.47 -7.87
C PHE A 137 -11.40 -19.97 -8.81
N GLU A 138 -11.84 -18.74 -8.60
CA GLU A 138 -12.87 -18.10 -9.41
C GLU A 138 -12.24 -17.06 -10.34
N ASP A 139 -12.47 -17.17 -11.65
CA ASP A 139 -12.13 -16.13 -12.62
C ASP A 139 -13.26 -15.08 -12.66
N ARG A 140 -13.04 -13.93 -12.03
CA ARG A 140 -13.99 -12.80 -12.06
C ARG A 140 -13.77 -11.87 -13.26
N GLY A 141 -12.94 -12.25 -14.23
CA GLY A 141 -12.61 -11.47 -15.41
C GLY A 141 -11.69 -10.28 -15.11
N LYS A 142 -11.30 -9.51 -16.13
CA LYS A 142 -10.27 -8.44 -15.98
C LYS A 142 -10.84 -7.04 -15.72
N ALA A 143 -12.15 -6.92 -15.56
CA ALA A 143 -12.82 -5.63 -15.36
C ALA A 143 -12.54 -5.10 -13.94
N LEU A 144 -11.45 -4.34 -13.82
CA LEU A 144 -11.08 -3.64 -12.60
C LEU A 144 -11.61 -2.21 -12.62
N SER A 145 -11.76 -1.61 -11.44
CA SER A 145 -11.96 -0.17 -11.32
C SER A 145 -10.93 0.61 -12.15
N ASN A 146 -11.44 1.55 -12.95
CA ASN A 146 -10.62 2.45 -13.75
C ASN A 146 -10.04 3.62 -12.93
N ARG A 147 -10.54 3.81 -11.70
CA ARG A 147 -10.05 4.82 -10.76
C ARG A 147 -8.74 4.35 -10.15
N ARG A 148 -7.72 5.19 -10.24
CA ARG A 148 -6.34 4.90 -9.84
C ARG A 148 -5.77 6.09 -9.09
N MET A 149 -5.24 5.81 -7.91
CA MET A 149 -4.57 6.78 -7.03
C MET A 149 -3.13 6.37 -6.80
N GLU A 150 -2.22 7.33 -6.65
CA GLU A 150 -0.89 7.08 -6.12
C GLU A 150 -0.69 7.96 -4.89
N ILE A 151 -0.37 7.35 -3.74
CA ILE A 151 -0.17 8.05 -2.47
C ILE A 151 1.30 7.99 -2.12
N ILE A 152 1.94 9.15 -1.98
CA ILE A 152 3.38 9.28 -1.85
C ILE A 152 3.69 10.07 -0.58
N GLY A 153 4.61 9.57 0.26
CA GLY A 153 4.99 10.34 1.43
C GLY A 153 5.97 9.68 2.39
N GLY A 154 5.98 10.18 3.62
CA GLY A 154 6.78 9.66 4.72
C GLY A 154 6.00 8.72 5.63
N SER A 155 6.30 8.81 6.93
CA SER A 155 5.72 7.95 7.97
C SER A 155 4.20 8.06 8.08
N VAL A 156 3.62 9.24 7.90
CA VAL A 156 2.16 9.43 7.99
C VAL A 156 1.42 8.68 6.87
N VAL A 157 1.97 8.65 5.66
CA VAL A 157 1.38 7.87 4.56
C VAL A 157 1.38 6.37 4.88
N ASN A 158 2.39 5.87 5.61
CA ASN A 158 2.44 4.48 6.06
C ASN A 158 1.52 4.14 7.24
N GLY A 159 0.91 5.13 7.89
CA GLY A 159 0.17 4.90 9.15
C GLY A 159 1.12 4.62 10.32
N PHE A 160 2.37 5.06 10.25
CA PHE A 160 3.36 4.81 11.29
C PHE A 160 2.86 5.32 12.64
N GLY A 161 2.81 4.44 13.63
CA GLY A 161 2.43 4.77 14.99
C GLY A 161 0.92 4.94 15.23
N ASN A 162 0.07 4.73 14.22
CA ASN A 162 -1.37 4.95 14.33
C ASN A 162 -2.09 4.02 15.30
N LEU A 163 -1.55 2.81 15.55
CA LEU A 163 -2.04 1.86 16.54
C LEU A 163 -1.48 2.11 17.95
N GLY A 164 -0.43 2.93 18.07
CA GLY A 164 0.28 3.16 19.33
C GLY A 164 -0.43 4.16 20.25
N GLN A 165 -0.19 4.05 21.55
CA GLN A 165 -0.65 5.05 22.52
C GLN A 165 0.47 6.07 22.81
N SER A 166 0.22 7.34 22.48
CA SER A 166 0.99 8.58 22.73
C SER A 166 2.54 8.54 22.72
N LEU A 167 3.20 7.80 23.63
CA LEU A 167 4.66 7.88 23.84
C LEU A 167 5.41 6.55 23.66
N GLY A 168 4.72 5.41 23.54
CA GLY A 168 5.34 4.09 23.40
C GLY A 168 4.92 3.39 22.11
N CYS A 169 5.90 3.00 21.28
CA CYS A 169 5.63 2.23 20.08
C CYS A 169 6.30 0.83 20.09
N ASP A 170 6.75 0.29 21.21
CA ASP A 170 7.64 -0.90 21.17
C ASP A 170 6.87 -2.24 21.02
N PRO A 171 7.17 -3.08 19.99
CA PRO A 171 8.09 -2.84 18.87
C PRO A 171 7.43 -2.03 17.74
N ILE A 172 8.22 -1.12 17.16
CA ILE A 172 7.73 -0.05 16.27
C ILE A 172 6.88 -0.55 15.11
N PHE A 173 7.24 -1.68 14.52
CA PHE A 173 6.53 -2.27 13.39
C PHE A 173 5.11 -2.75 13.75
N ARG A 174 4.81 -2.99 15.04
CA ARG A 174 3.45 -3.36 15.50
C ARG A 174 2.56 -2.16 15.77
N SER A 175 3.12 -0.95 15.75
CA SER A 175 2.36 0.28 15.95
C SER A 175 1.83 0.88 14.65
N GLU A 176 2.11 0.24 13.51
CA GLU A 176 1.76 0.71 12.18
C GLU A 176 0.69 -0.18 11.54
N ASP A 177 -0.38 0.46 11.08
CA ASP A 177 -1.35 -0.15 10.19
C ASP A 177 -1.59 0.73 8.96
N SER A 178 -0.97 0.37 7.83
CA SER A 178 -1.13 1.15 6.61
C SER A 178 -2.53 1.10 6.02
N VAL A 179 -3.33 0.04 6.24
CA VAL A 179 -4.68 0.01 5.65
C VAL A 179 -5.64 0.97 6.35
N LEU A 180 -5.31 1.37 7.58
CA LEU A 180 -5.98 2.42 8.34
C LEU A 180 -5.35 3.80 8.14
N ALA A 181 -4.37 3.94 7.25
CA ALA A 181 -3.82 5.25 6.89
C ALA A 181 -4.76 6.01 5.95
N PHE A 182 -4.63 7.33 5.93
CA PHE A 182 -5.59 8.20 5.25
C PHE A 182 -5.67 7.94 3.72
N GLY A 183 -4.54 7.56 3.10
CA GLY A 183 -4.44 7.30 1.67
C GLY A 183 -5.26 6.08 1.24
N PRO A 184 -4.99 4.88 1.80
CA PRO A 184 -5.78 3.68 1.55
C PRO A 184 -7.26 3.86 1.88
N LEU A 185 -7.59 4.53 2.99
CA LEU A 185 -8.98 4.84 3.35
C LEU A 185 -9.68 5.69 2.26
N ALA A 186 -9.01 6.74 1.75
CA ALA A 186 -9.55 7.56 0.66
C ALA A 186 -9.67 6.79 -0.66
N ALA A 187 -8.70 5.92 -1.01
CA ALA A 187 -8.77 5.11 -2.22
C ALA A 187 -9.92 4.09 -2.18
N ASN A 188 -10.06 3.37 -1.06
CA ASN A 188 -11.13 2.39 -0.86
C ASN A 188 -12.52 3.05 -0.87
N HIS A 189 -12.65 4.27 -0.33
CA HIS A 189 -13.91 5.02 -0.39
C HIS A 189 -14.42 5.18 -1.84
N PHE A 190 -13.52 5.42 -2.80
CA PHE A 190 -13.87 5.55 -4.22
C PHE A 190 -13.82 4.23 -5.00
N GLY A 191 -13.41 3.13 -4.37
CA GLY A 191 -13.13 1.87 -5.05
C GLY A 191 -11.95 2.01 -6.02
N ALA A 192 -11.03 2.94 -5.74
CA ALA A 192 -9.87 3.18 -6.57
C ALA A 192 -8.77 2.18 -6.26
N ARG A 193 -8.13 1.65 -7.31
CA ARG A 193 -6.85 0.97 -7.16
C ARG A 193 -5.80 1.98 -6.74
N PHE A 194 -4.83 1.56 -5.96
CA PHE A 194 -3.79 2.47 -5.52
C PHE A 194 -2.40 1.84 -5.38
N SER A 195 -1.38 2.69 -5.46
CA SER A 195 -0.02 2.42 -5.01
C SER A 195 0.33 3.35 -3.85
N GLN A 196 0.92 2.79 -2.80
CA GLN A 196 1.42 3.56 -1.66
C GLN A 196 2.95 3.53 -1.64
N ILE A 197 3.57 4.68 -1.86
CA ILE A 197 5.02 4.84 -1.99
C ILE A 197 5.52 5.73 -0.86
N ALA A 198 5.85 5.09 0.25
CA ALA A 198 6.23 5.80 1.44
C ALA A 198 7.29 5.09 2.27
N TRP A 199 8.05 5.89 3.01
CA TRP A 199 9.15 5.43 3.84
C TRP A 199 9.33 6.36 5.04
N ALA A 200 9.24 5.83 6.27
CA ALA A 200 9.37 6.64 7.47
C ALA A 200 10.73 7.34 7.55
N GLY A 201 10.70 8.66 7.77
CA GLY A 201 11.91 9.48 7.87
C GLY A 201 12.52 9.93 6.54
N ALA A 202 12.02 9.46 5.40
CA ALA A 202 12.48 9.92 4.10
C ALA A 202 11.94 11.32 3.77
N GLY A 203 12.79 12.13 3.16
CA GLY A 203 12.43 13.43 2.61
C GLY A 203 12.57 13.43 1.08
N VAL A 204 12.26 14.56 0.44
CA VAL A 204 12.55 14.71 -1.00
C VAL A 204 14.02 15.05 -1.24
N TRP A 205 14.68 15.59 -0.21
CA TRP A 205 16.09 15.94 -0.21
C TRP A 205 16.89 14.94 0.65
N PRO A 206 18.17 14.68 0.34
CA PRO A 206 19.03 13.79 1.10
C PRO A 206 19.43 14.30 2.50
N TRP A 207 18.49 14.83 3.29
CA TRP A 207 18.73 15.42 4.62
C TRP A 207 19.34 14.41 5.62
N ASN A 208 19.03 13.12 5.46
CA ASN A 208 19.51 12.01 6.28
C ASN A 208 20.33 10.98 5.48
N SER A 209 20.88 11.36 4.33
CA SER A 209 21.67 10.46 3.47
C SER A 209 22.86 9.81 4.18
N GLY A 210 23.47 10.49 5.16
CA GLY A 210 24.51 9.91 6.03
C GLY A 210 24.06 8.71 6.87
N LYS A 211 22.75 8.43 6.94
CA LYS A 211 22.15 7.25 7.59
C LYS A 211 21.67 6.19 6.59
N GLY A 212 21.96 6.37 5.29
CA GLY A 212 21.57 5.44 4.23
C GLY A 212 20.10 5.45 3.85
N THR A 213 19.30 6.40 4.36
CA THR A 213 17.88 6.51 4.01
C THR A 213 17.74 7.06 2.57
N PRO A 214 17.03 6.36 1.68
CA PRO A 214 16.77 6.86 0.33
C PRO A 214 15.78 8.04 0.36
N THR A 215 15.89 8.92 -0.63
CA THR A 215 14.92 10.00 -0.83
C THR A 215 13.62 9.47 -1.43
N ILE A 216 12.51 10.19 -1.22
CA ILE A 216 11.21 9.87 -1.82
C ILE A 216 11.30 9.80 -3.37
N PRO A 217 11.96 10.73 -4.08
CA PRO A 217 12.17 10.60 -5.54
C PRO A 217 12.94 9.33 -5.95
N GLN A 218 13.92 8.88 -5.18
CA GLN A 218 14.62 7.62 -5.47
C GLN A 218 13.70 6.41 -5.27
N LEU A 219 12.94 6.40 -4.18
CA LEU A 219 11.95 5.38 -3.86
C LEU A 219 10.81 5.33 -4.88
N TYR A 220 10.40 6.50 -5.38
CA TYR A 220 9.36 6.65 -6.40
C TYR A 220 9.66 5.89 -7.69
N ASN A 221 10.93 5.64 -8.00
CA ASN A 221 11.33 4.89 -9.18
C ASN A 221 11.29 3.37 -8.99
N ARG A 222 11.03 2.83 -7.79
CA ARG A 222 11.27 1.41 -7.48
C ARG A 222 9.99 0.57 -7.48
N THR A 223 10.09 -0.65 -8.02
CA THR A 223 9.10 -1.71 -7.76
C THR A 223 9.36 -2.30 -6.38
N PHE A 224 10.61 -2.70 -6.13
CA PHE A 224 11.08 -3.24 -4.85
C PHE A 224 11.93 -2.19 -4.11
N PRO A 225 11.42 -1.61 -3.01
CA PRO A 225 12.02 -0.48 -2.33
C PRO A 225 13.42 -0.75 -1.75
N LEU A 226 13.67 -1.98 -1.28
CA LEU A 226 14.97 -2.39 -0.73
C LEU A 226 16.03 -2.64 -1.81
N GLU A 227 15.65 -2.69 -3.08
CA GLU A 227 16.55 -2.89 -4.21
C GLU A 227 16.81 -1.57 -4.93
N ALA A 228 17.98 -0.99 -4.73
CA ALA A 228 18.30 0.32 -5.30
C ALA A 228 18.22 0.38 -6.83
N ALA A 229 18.46 -0.73 -7.51
CA ALA A 229 18.38 -0.86 -8.97
C ALA A 229 17.00 -1.28 -9.49
N SER A 230 16.05 -1.57 -8.60
CA SER A 230 14.69 -1.92 -9.02
C SER A 230 14.03 -0.72 -9.70
N THR A 231 13.37 -0.97 -10.83
CA THR A 231 12.66 0.05 -11.60
C THR A 231 11.18 -0.27 -11.68
N TRP A 232 10.34 0.74 -11.56
CA TRP A 232 8.89 0.67 -11.75
C TRP A 232 8.53 1.04 -13.18
N ASP A 233 7.68 0.21 -13.80
CA ASP A 233 7.08 0.54 -15.09
C ASP A 233 5.85 1.44 -14.88
N PHE A 234 6.03 2.75 -15.04
CA PHE A 234 4.96 3.73 -14.89
C PHE A 234 3.82 3.56 -15.92
N ALA A 235 4.06 2.92 -17.06
CA ALA A 235 3.00 2.68 -18.05
C ALA A 235 2.00 1.61 -17.57
N SER A 236 2.41 0.74 -16.64
CA SER A 236 1.55 -0.31 -16.08
C SER A 236 0.46 0.21 -15.14
N PHE A 237 0.65 1.42 -14.59
CA PHE A 237 -0.29 2.08 -13.68
C PHE A 237 -0.19 3.60 -13.79
N VAL A 238 -1.09 4.21 -14.58
CA VAL A 238 -1.19 5.68 -14.71
C VAL A 238 -2.34 6.20 -13.83
N PRO A 239 -2.06 6.85 -12.69
CA PRO A 239 -3.09 7.36 -11.78
C PRO A 239 -3.80 8.59 -12.35
N GLN A 240 -5.06 8.80 -11.96
CA GLN A 240 -5.76 10.07 -12.21
C GLN A 240 -5.59 11.06 -11.04
N VAL A 241 -5.25 10.57 -9.86
CA VAL A 241 -5.00 11.39 -8.67
C VAL A 241 -3.69 10.97 -8.04
N VAL A 242 -2.80 11.92 -7.79
CA VAL A 242 -1.56 11.70 -7.03
C VAL A 242 -1.60 12.55 -5.78
N VAL A 243 -1.43 11.93 -4.62
CA VAL A 243 -1.41 12.60 -3.32
C VAL A 243 0.02 12.58 -2.80
N VAL A 244 0.59 13.76 -2.52
CA VAL A 244 1.97 13.92 -2.05
C VAL A 244 1.97 14.55 -0.67
N ASP A 245 2.36 13.77 0.34
CA ASP A 245 2.66 14.21 1.71
C ASP A 245 4.14 13.91 2.02
N ALA A 246 5.03 14.62 1.32
CA ALA A 246 6.47 14.40 1.36
C ALA A 246 7.24 15.73 1.53
N GLY A 247 8.40 15.64 2.17
CA GLY A 247 9.38 16.73 2.28
C GLY A 247 9.45 17.41 3.66
N GLY A 248 8.53 17.11 4.57
CA GLY A 248 8.55 17.71 5.92
C GLY A 248 9.84 17.42 6.69
N HIS A 249 10.37 16.19 6.56
CA HIS A 249 11.62 15.79 7.19
C HIS A 249 12.84 16.61 6.76
N ASP A 250 12.82 17.21 5.57
CA ASP A 250 13.93 18.01 5.03
C ASP A 250 14.14 19.32 5.82
N PHE A 251 13.11 19.76 6.56
CA PHE A 251 13.14 21.00 7.35
C PHE A 251 13.44 20.75 8.83
N ASN A 252 13.89 19.56 9.21
CA ASN A 252 14.24 19.24 10.61
C ASN A 252 15.44 20.02 11.15
N SER A 253 16.24 20.66 10.29
CA SER A 253 17.26 21.65 10.65
C SER A 253 16.69 23.05 10.89
N GLY A 254 15.40 23.26 10.66
CA GLY A 254 14.69 24.54 10.81
C GLY A 254 14.53 25.35 9.50
N SER A 255 15.22 24.98 8.42
CA SER A 255 15.17 25.70 7.13
C SER A 255 15.42 24.76 5.96
N ALA A 256 15.06 25.20 4.74
CA ALA A 256 15.36 24.47 3.52
C ALA A 256 16.87 24.49 3.24
N ALA A 257 17.43 23.33 2.88
CA ALA A 257 18.79 23.28 2.34
C ALA A 257 18.87 23.97 0.97
N PRO A 258 20.02 24.56 0.58
CA PRO A 258 20.24 25.00 -0.78
C PRO A 258 19.98 23.88 -1.78
N GLY A 259 19.18 24.14 -2.82
CA GLY A 259 18.79 23.15 -3.83
C GLY A 259 17.54 22.33 -3.49
N TRP A 260 16.97 22.46 -2.27
CA TRP A 260 15.74 21.76 -1.91
C TRP A 260 14.58 22.09 -2.84
N ALA A 261 14.40 23.38 -3.17
CA ALA A 261 13.31 23.83 -4.05
C ALA A 261 13.43 23.23 -5.46
N ASP A 262 14.65 23.12 -6.00
CA ASP A 262 14.90 22.51 -7.30
C ASP A 262 14.63 21.00 -7.27
N ALA A 263 15.00 20.31 -6.19
CA ALA A 263 14.70 18.90 -6.02
C ALA A 263 13.19 18.64 -5.91
N TYR A 264 12.46 19.47 -5.15
CA TYR A 264 11.01 19.35 -5.04
C TYR A 264 10.32 19.62 -6.38
N ARG A 265 10.77 20.64 -7.11
CA ARG A 265 10.30 20.97 -8.46
C ARG A 265 10.53 19.79 -9.41
N ALA A 266 11.76 19.27 -9.46
CA ALA A 266 12.11 18.13 -10.31
C ALA A 266 11.26 16.90 -9.99
N PHE A 267 10.95 16.68 -8.72
CA PHE A 267 10.09 15.57 -8.31
C PHE A 267 8.64 15.73 -8.80
N LEU A 268 8.04 16.92 -8.65
CA LEU A 268 6.70 17.18 -9.18
C LEU A 268 6.67 17.10 -10.72
N GLN A 269 7.74 17.54 -11.40
CA GLN A 269 7.87 17.39 -12.84
C GLN A 269 7.96 15.92 -13.26
N GLN A 270 8.68 15.09 -12.48
CA GLN A 270 8.74 13.66 -12.71
C GLN A 270 7.37 13.00 -12.57
N ILE A 271 6.62 13.33 -11.51
CA ILE A 271 5.23 12.87 -11.32
C ILE A 271 4.37 13.26 -12.52
N ARG A 272 4.42 14.53 -12.95
CA ARG A 272 3.67 15.01 -14.12
C ARG A 272 4.07 14.26 -15.40
N SER A 273 5.36 13.98 -15.60
CA SER A 273 5.83 13.22 -16.76
C SER A 273 5.27 11.79 -16.79
N ASN A 274 5.15 11.15 -15.63
CA ASN A 274 4.67 9.78 -15.50
C ASN A 274 3.14 9.69 -15.48
N ALA A 275 2.45 10.75 -15.04
CA ALA A 275 1.00 10.87 -15.00
C ALA A 275 0.54 12.23 -15.58
N PRO A 276 0.59 12.41 -16.92
CA PRO A 276 0.37 13.70 -17.57
C PRO A 276 -0.96 14.36 -17.24
N GLU A 277 -2.02 13.58 -17.03
CA GLU A 277 -3.37 14.08 -16.77
C GLU A 277 -3.80 14.00 -15.29
N ALA A 278 -2.92 13.61 -14.37
CA ALA A 278 -3.32 13.47 -12.98
C ALA A 278 -3.59 14.82 -12.29
N ASP A 279 -4.56 14.86 -11.39
CA ASP A 279 -4.62 15.89 -10.36
C ASP A 279 -3.56 15.57 -9.28
N VAL A 280 -2.55 16.42 -9.18
CA VAL A 280 -1.45 16.26 -8.20
C VAL A 280 -1.77 17.14 -7.00
N ILE A 281 -2.04 16.51 -5.87
CA ILE A 281 -2.45 17.14 -4.62
C ILE A 281 -1.28 17.10 -3.65
N VAL A 282 -0.64 18.25 -3.42
CA VAL A 282 0.38 18.40 -2.39
C VAL A 282 -0.29 18.74 -1.07
N MET A 283 -0.24 17.79 -0.15
CA MET A 283 -0.89 17.88 1.15
C MET A 283 -0.02 18.58 2.19
N GLY A 284 -0.69 19.19 3.16
CA GLY A 284 -0.10 19.81 4.31
C GLY A 284 -0.85 19.52 5.59
N LEU A 285 -0.22 18.77 6.49
CA LEU A 285 -0.77 18.47 7.81
C LEU A 285 -0.52 19.62 8.81
N PRO A 286 -1.47 19.91 9.72
CA PRO A 286 -1.41 21.06 10.62
C PRO A 286 -0.39 20.93 11.75
N ASP A 287 -0.14 22.04 12.44
CA ASP A 287 0.97 22.26 13.38
C ASP A 287 1.14 21.20 14.50
N ASN A 288 0.04 20.61 14.93
CA ASN A 288 0.01 19.69 16.06
C ASN A 288 0.51 18.28 15.76
N VAL A 289 0.74 17.91 14.49
CA VAL A 289 1.30 16.59 14.12
C VAL A 289 2.81 16.64 14.09
N LEU A 290 3.50 15.67 14.70
CA LEU A 290 4.92 15.43 14.47
C LEU A 290 5.10 14.66 13.14
N ALA A 291 4.59 15.21 12.04
CA ALA A 291 4.66 14.68 10.68
C ALA A 291 6.03 14.98 10.04
N GLY A 292 7.10 14.61 10.73
CA GLY A 292 8.47 14.87 10.28
C GLY A 292 8.97 16.30 10.49
N PHE A 293 8.20 17.17 11.16
CA PHE A 293 8.65 18.51 11.57
C PHE A 293 9.02 18.56 13.06
N LYS A 294 10.13 19.24 13.40
CA LYS A 294 10.54 19.50 14.79
C LYS A 294 10.01 20.81 15.39
N SER A 295 9.43 21.71 14.59
CA SER A 295 8.87 22.99 15.06
C SER A 295 7.82 23.56 14.09
N SER A 296 6.94 24.43 14.59
CA SER A 296 5.97 25.16 13.75
C SER A 296 6.66 26.08 12.74
N ALA A 297 7.80 26.67 13.09
CA ALA A 297 8.58 27.52 12.19
C ALA A 297 9.10 26.71 10.98
N ALA A 298 9.67 25.52 11.21
CA ALA A 298 10.10 24.63 10.14
C ALA A 298 8.96 24.26 9.17
N ARG A 299 7.77 24.01 9.73
CA ARG A 299 6.56 23.72 8.94
C ARG A 299 6.11 24.93 8.12
N GLN A 300 6.09 26.13 8.69
CA GLN A 300 5.76 27.35 7.96
C GLN A 300 6.74 27.59 6.81
N TYR A 301 8.04 27.38 7.03
CA TYR A 301 9.05 27.47 5.97
C TYR A 301 8.81 26.43 4.87
N PHE A 302 8.54 25.17 5.21
CA PHE A 302 8.19 24.15 4.23
C PHE A 302 7.02 24.60 3.37
N PHE A 303 5.92 25.03 3.98
CA PHE A 303 4.74 25.46 3.23
C PHE A 303 4.96 26.70 2.39
N GLY A 304 5.76 27.66 2.86
CA GLY A 304 6.17 28.82 2.07
C GLY A 304 6.95 28.39 0.82
N ASN A 305 7.92 27.49 0.97
CA ASN A 305 8.73 26.98 -0.15
C ASN A 305 7.90 26.15 -1.12
N VAL A 306 7.03 25.25 -0.64
CA VAL A 306 6.10 24.50 -1.49
C VAL A 306 5.19 25.44 -2.29
N THR A 307 4.68 26.51 -1.66
CA THR A 307 3.82 27.49 -2.35
C THR A 307 4.57 28.17 -3.49
N ALA A 308 5.82 28.59 -3.26
CA ALA A 308 6.65 29.18 -4.29
C ALA A 308 6.92 28.19 -5.43
N VAL A 309 7.31 26.95 -5.13
CA VAL A 309 7.54 25.90 -6.14
C VAL A 309 6.29 25.64 -6.98
N LEU A 310 5.11 25.54 -6.34
CA LEU A 310 3.85 25.32 -7.05
C LEU A 310 3.47 26.51 -7.93
N ALA A 311 3.70 27.75 -7.47
CA ALA A 311 3.47 28.96 -8.26
C ALA A 311 4.37 28.97 -9.51
N ASP A 312 5.67 28.76 -9.33
CA ASP A 312 6.62 28.74 -10.45
C ASP A 312 6.31 27.63 -11.47
N LEU A 313 5.86 26.46 -11.00
CA LEU A 313 5.45 25.37 -11.89
C LEU A 313 4.18 25.73 -12.68
N ARG A 314 3.20 26.37 -12.05
CA ARG A 314 2.00 26.85 -12.73
C ARG A 314 2.34 27.93 -13.77
N ASP A 315 3.24 28.85 -13.46
CA ASP A 315 3.74 29.87 -14.40
C ASP A 315 4.48 29.22 -15.59
N ALA A 316 5.12 28.07 -15.36
CA ALA A 316 5.73 27.24 -16.40
C ALA A 316 4.73 26.33 -17.16
N GLY A 317 3.42 26.48 -16.93
CA GLY A 317 2.36 25.74 -17.63
C GLY A 317 2.02 24.37 -17.04
N PHE A 318 2.50 24.03 -15.84
CA PHE A 318 2.09 22.81 -15.15
C PHE A 318 0.72 23.02 -14.50
N GLU A 319 -0.33 22.59 -15.19
CA GLU A 319 -1.71 22.64 -14.70
C GLU A 319 -2.03 21.48 -13.73
N ARG A 320 -3.22 21.51 -13.13
CA ARG A 320 -3.75 20.45 -12.24
C ARG A 320 -2.83 20.11 -11.05
N LEU A 321 -2.15 21.12 -10.54
CA LEU A 321 -1.38 21.08 -9.31
C LEU A 321 -2.18 21.76 -8.20
N HIS A 322 -2.45 21.06 -7.12
CA HIS A 322 -3.32 21.50 -6.04
C HIS A 322 -2.56 21.51 -4.72
N ARG A 323 -2.79 22.53 -3.90
CA ARG A 323 -2.32 22.55 -2.51
C ARG A 323 -3.52 22.26 -1.61
N LEU A 324 -3.39 21.27 -0.74
CA LEU A 324 -4.42 20.91 0.23
C LEU A 324 -3.87 21.06 1.65
N ALA A 325 -4.27 22.13 2.34
CA ALA A 325 -3.96 22.32 3.75
C ALA A 325 -5.07 21.68 4.61
N VAL A 326 -4.73 20.63 5.36
CA VAL A 326 -5.65 19.99 6.29
C VAL A 326 -5.81 20.89 7.52
N PRO A 327 -7.03 21.33 7.87
CA PRO A 327 -7.23 22.25 8.99
C PRO A 327 -7.05 21.51 10.33
N SER A 328 -6.64 22.24 11.37
CA SER A 328 -6.48 21.66 12.72
C SER A 328 -7.77 21.06 13.29
N SER A 329 -8.94 21.47 12.79
CA SER A 329 -10.24 20.91 13.17
C SER A 329 -10.43 19.45 12.74
N VAL A 330 -9.66 18.96 11.76
CA VAL A 330 -9.66 17.55 11.34
C VAL A 330 -8.85 16.67 12.32
N MET A 331 -8.04 17.29 13.18
CA MET A 331 -7.05 16.61 14.02
C MET A 331 -7.48 16.51 15.48
N THR A 332 -8.78 16.34 15.71
CA THR A 332 -9.38 16.31 17.06
C THR A 332 -9.32 14.95 17.73
N ASN A 333 -9.03 13.89 16.98
CA ASN A 333 -9.14 12.51 17.45
C ASN A 333 -7.81 11.95 18.01
N GLY A 334 -6.93 12.86 18.44
CA GLY A 334 -5.71 12.54 19.17
C GLY A 334 -4.55 12.03 18.30
N PHE A 335 -3.49 11.61 18.99
CA PHE A 335 -2.26 11.14 18.39
C PHE A 335 -2.03 9.67 18.73
N GLY A 336 -1.50 8.95 17.75
CA GLY A 336 -0.82 7.70 17.93
C GLY A 336 0.52 7.91 18.65
N CYS A 337 1.39 6.91 18.59
CA CYS A 337 2.67 7.00 19.28
C CYS A 337 3.66 7.93 18.55
N LEU A 338 4.61 8.53 19.30
CA LEU A 338 5.60 9.50 18.81
C LEU A 338 4.98 10.74 18.13
N GLY A 339 3.74 11.09 18.46
CA GLY A 339 3.04 12.25 17.92
C GLY A 339 2.58 12.11 16.46
N HIS A 340 2.52 10.88 15.94
CA HIS A 340 1.87 10.58 14.66
C HIS A 340 0.35 10.59 14.80
N PRO A 341 -0.42 10.73 13.71
CA PRO A 341 -1.89 10.62 13.78
C PRO A 341 -2.35 9.25 14.31
N SER A 342 -3.38 9.23 15.16
CA SER A 342 -4.09 8.01 15.54
C SER A 342 -4.89 7.46 14.34
N THR A 343 -5.40 6.23 14.42
CA THR A 343 -6.35 5.69 13.43
C THR A 343 -7.57 6.60 13.21
N ASP A 344 -8.15 7.13 14.28
CA ASP A 344 -9.34 8.00 14.20
C ASP A 344 -9.01 9.34 13.55
N THR A 345 -7.79 9.84 13.76
CA THR A 345 -7.29 11.04 13.09
C THR A 345 -6.99 10.75 11.62
N HIS A 346 -6.45 9.58 11.28
CA HIS A 346 -6.30 9.15 9.89
C HIS A 346 -7.65 9.06 9.16
N ALA A 347 -8.70 8.55 9.82
CA ALA A 347 -10.05 8.51 9.28
C ALA A 347 -10.57 9.92 8.97
N ALA A 348 -10.41 10.88 9.90
CA ALA A 348 -10.82 12.25 9.68
C ALA A 348 -10.04 12.94 8.53
N ILE A 349 -8.72 12.69 8.43
CA ILE A 349 -7.91 13.15 7.29
C ILE A 349 -8.43 12.53 5.98
N ALA A 350 -8.79 11.24 6.00
CA ALA A 350 -9.32 10.54 4.84
C ALA A 350 -10.64 11.15 4.38
N GLU A 351 -11.59 11.43 5.28
CA GLU A 351 -12.86 12.09 4.95
C GLU A 351 -12.64 13.46 4.30
N PHE A 352 -11.75 14.27 4.88
CA PHE A 352 -11.41 15.57 4.31
C PHE A 352 -10.78 15.46 2.91
N LEU A 353 -9.89 14.47 2.72
CA LEU A 353 -9.29 14.19 1.41
C LEU A 353 -10.31 13.64 0.41
N GLN A 354 -11.26 12.80 0.85
CA GLN A 354 -12.33 12.25 0.04
C GLN A 354 -13.21 13.39 -0.50
N ASP A 355 -13.67 14.31 0.33
CA ASP A 355 -14.47 15.46 -0.12
C ASP A 355 -13.73 16.29 -1.18
N PHE A 356 -12.44 16.53 -0.98
CA PHE A 356 -11.62 17.27 -1.92
C PHE A 356 -11.47 16.52 -3.26
N ILE A 357 -11.14 15.24 -3.23
CA ILE A 357 -11.01 14.41 -4.43
C ILE A 357 -12.35 14.27 -5.16
N GLY A 358 -13.44 14.05 -4.44
CA GLY A 358 -14.79 13.92 -5.00
C GLY A 358 -15.20 15.19 -5.76
N ASN A 359 -14.93 16.37 -5.19
CA ASN A 359 -15.18 17.65 -5.85
C ASN A 359 -14.30 17.88 -7.08
N LEU A 360 -13.02 17.47 -7.04
CA LEU A 360 -12.11 17.62 -8.17
C LEU A 360 -12.44 16.69 -9.35
N THR A 361 -12.81 15.44 -9.05
CA THR A 361 -12.87 14.35 -10.04
C THR A 361 -14.30 13.96 -10.41
N GLY A 362 -15.30 14.36 -9.61
CA GLY A 362 -16.66 13.83 -9.69
C GLY A 362 -16.79 12.38 -9.23
N TRP A 363 -15.76 11.79 -8.60
CA TRP A 363 -15.85 10.43 -8.09
C TRP A 363 -16.82 10.33 -6.92
N THR A 364 -17.65 9.30 -6.93
CA THR A 364 -18.65 9.00 -5.91
C THR A 364 -18.24 7.79 -5.05
N PRO A 365 -18.71 7.69 -3.80
CA PRO A 365 -18.41 6.55 -2.93
C PRO A 365 -18.85 5.21 -3.53
N VAL A 366 -18.19 4.11 -3.18
CA VAL A 366 -18.55 2.75 -3.64
C VAL A 366 -20.03 2.40 -3.39
N SER A 367 -20.56 2.77 -2.22
CA SER A 367 -21.96 2.51 -1.85
C SER A 367 -22.98 3.17 -2.79
N ALA A 368 -22.57 4.21 -3.53
CA ALA A 368 -23.39 4.91 -4.51
C ALA A 368 -23.18 4.41 -5.95
N GLN A 369 -22.33 3.41 -6.18
CA GLN A 369 -22.01 2.89 -7.50
C GLN A 369 -22.85 1.64 -7.83
N GLY A 370 -23.54 1.64 -8.97
CA GLY A 370 -24.25 0.46 -9.52
C GLY A 370 -23.34 -0.45 -10.37
N SER A 371 -22.11 -0.72 -9.92
CA SER A 371 -21.02 -1.26 -10.76
C SER A 371 -21.02 -2.79 -10.93
N SER A 372 -20.64 -3.24 -12.14
CA SER A 372 -20.33 -4.64 -12.48
C SER A 372 -18.81 -4.96 -12.46
N ALA A 373 -17.95 -4.00 -12.13
CA ALA A 373 -16.49 -4.18 -12.05
C ALA A 373 -16.04 -4.63 -10.64
N PHE A 374 -14.91 -5.33 -10.55
CA PHE A 374 -14.33 -5.70 -9.27
C PHE A 374 -13.86 -4.45 -8.52
N ILE A 375 -14.40 -4.27 -7.31
CA ILE A 375 -14.10 -3.15 -6.42
C ILE A 375 -13.13 -3.63 -5.35
N PHE A 376 -11.98 -2.96 -5.29
CA PHE A 376 -10.97 -3.18 -4.27
C PHE A 376 -11.43 -2.51 -2.96
N ASN A 377 -11.97 -3.31 -2.05
CA ASN A 377 -12.23 -2.90 -0.66
C ASN A 377 -11.59 -3.93 0.27
N ASN A 378 -10.98 -3.45 1.36
CA ASN A 378 -10.43 -4.30 2.42
C ASN A 378 -11.49 -4.66 3.47
#